data_AF-A0A961VE43-F1
#
_entry.id   AF-A0A961VE43-F1
#
_cell.length_a   1.000
_cell.length_b   1.000
_cell.length_c   1.000
_cell.angle_alpha   90.00
_cell.angle_beta   90.00
_cell.angle_gamma   90.00
#
_symmetry.space_group_name_H-M   'P 1'
#
loop_
_entity.id
_entity.type
_entity.pdbx_description
1 polymer ?
#
loop_
_entity_poly.entity_id
_entity_poly.type
_entity_poly.pdbx_seq_one_letter_code
_entity_poly.pdbx_strand_id
1 'polypeptide(L)'
;AFLLGAQSVNPDFKIKVVWVSSWFDPSKEADAAKALLDQGADVITQHTDSPAPLQIAEQRGMVGFGQASDMISFAPKAQLTAIVDNWSDYYISRVKAVMDGTWESTDTWGGFDMNMAAMAPYTNLPDDIVAMAQATHDKIKAHELHPFQGPIFKQDGTQVIGEGEVLDDGTLLGMNWYVKGVDDKLPN
;
A
#
# COMPACT_ATOMS: atom_id res chain seq x y z
N ALA A 1 1.64 2.15 7.05
CA ALA A 1 0.64 1.08 6.82
C ALA A 1 1.29 -0.29 6.60
N PHE A 2 2.04 -0.52 5.51
CA PHE A 2 2.59 -1.85 5.18
C PHE A 2 3.32 -2.53 6.36
N LEU A 3 4.27 -1.83 6.99
CA LEU A 3 5.01 -2.38 8.13
C LEU A 3 4.12 -2.68 9.34
N LEU A 4 3.16 -1.81 9.67
CA LEU A 4 2.22 -2.05 10.77
C LEU A 4 1.35 -3.29 10.51
N GLY A 5 0.87 -3.45 9.27
CA GLY A 5 0.14 -4.64 8.85
C GLY A 5 0.98 -5.91 8.99
N ALA A 6 2.22 -5.89 8.50
CA ALA A 6 3.14 -7.02 8.66
C ALA A 6 3.45 -7.33 10.14
N GLN A 7 3.66 -6.29 10.97
CA GLN A 7 3.95 -6.43 12.40
C GLN A 7 2.77 -6.90 13.24
N SER A 8 1.54 -6.77 12.73
CA SER A 8 0.36 -7.38 13.37
C SER A 8 0.37 -8.91 13.33
N VAL A 9 1.13 -9.50 12.40
CA VAL A 9 1.32 -10.95 12.26
C VAL A 9 2.69 -11.39 12.76
N ASN A 10 3.74 -10.68 12.35
CA ASN A 10 5.11 -10.93 12.75
C ASN A 10 5.75 -9.64 13.30
N PRO A 11 5.83 -9.44 14.63
CA PRO A 11 6.35 -8.20 15.22
C PRO A 11 7.82 -7.92 14.87
N ASP A 12 8.58 -8.93 14.45
CA ASP A 12 9.98 -8.81 14.05
C ASP A 12 10.15 -8.51 12.54
N PHE A 13 9.06 -8.37 11.78
CA PHE A 13 9.11 -8.06 10.36
C PHE A 13 9.95 -6.81 10.07
N LYS A 14 10.80 -6.90 9.05
CA LYS A 14 11.71 -5.83 8.62
C LYS A 14 11.34 -5.35 7.24
N ILE A 15 11.53 -4.05 7.02
CA ILE A 15 11.35 -3.41 5.72
C ILE A 15 12.63 -2.70 5.31
N LYS A 16 13.02 -2.89 4.04
CA LYS A 16 14.07 -2.13 3.38
C LYS A 16 13.44 -1.24 2.32
N VAL A 17 13.89 0.01 2.24
CA VAL A 17 13.36 1.02 1.32
C VAL A 17 14.47 1.45 0.37
N VAL A 18 14.15 1.57 -0.92
CA VAL A 18 15.00 2.17 -1.93
C VAL A 18 14.20 3.25 -2.64
N TRP A 19 14.74 4.47 -2.65
CA TRP A 19 14.11 5.62 -3.30
C TRP A 19 14.55 5.72 -4.77
N VAL A 20 13.58 5.67 -5.68
CA VAL A 20 13.81 5.87 -7.13
C VAL A 20 13.89 7.36 -7.50
N SER A 21 13.31 8.23 -6.66
CA SER A 21 13.19 9.69 -6.89
C SER A 21 12.46 10.05 -8.19
N SER A 22 11.56 9.17 -8.64
CA SER A 22 10.58 9.36 -9.72
C SER A 22 9.42 8.42 -9.46
N TRP A 23 8.21 8.82 -9.87
CA TRP A 23 7.04 7.92 -9.87
C TRP A 23 7.14 6.86 -10.95
N PHE A 24 7.69 7.20 -12.12
CA PHE A 24 7.81 6.29 -13.25
C PHE A 24 9.21 6.35 -13.87
N ASP A 25 9.94 5.25 -13.75
CA ASP A 25 11.22 4.98 -14.42
C ASP A 25 11.44 3.46 -14.37
N PRO A 26 10.87 2.68 -15.32
CA PRO A 26 10.89 1.22 -15.26
C PRO A 26 12.29 0.61 -15.13
N SER A 27 13.32 1.29 -15.65
CA SER A 27 14.70 0.83 -15.52
C SER A 27 15.18 0.95 -14.07
N LYS A 28 14.99 2.12 -13.44
CA LYS A 28 15.38 2.32 -12.04
C LYS A 28 14.52 1.52 -11.07
N GLU A 29 13.24 1.36 -11.37
CA GLU A 29 12.32 0.51 -10.61
C GLU A 29 12.80 -0.94 -10.60
N ALA A 30 13.18 -1.48 -11.77
CA ALA A 30 13.76 -2.81 -11.86
C ALA A 30 15.08 -2.94 -11.08
N ASP A 31 15.97 -1.94 -11.17
CA ASP A 31 17.25 -1.96 -10.47
C ASP A 31 17.08 -1.84 -8.95
N ALA A 32 16.10 -1.06 -8.48
CA ALA A 32 15.74 -0.98 -7.07
C ALA A 32 15.21 -2.34 -6.55
N ALA A 33 14.34 -3.00 -7.31
CA ALA A 33 13.84 -4.33 -6.96
C ALA A 33 14.96 -5.38 -6.91
N LYS A 34 15.86 -5.40 -7.91
CA LYS A 34 17.05 -6.27 -7.89
C LYS A 34 17.89 -6.02 -6.64
N ALA A 35 18.17 -4.76 -6.32
CA ALA A 35 18.98 -4.41 -5.14
C ALA A 35 18.33 -4.86 -3.83
N LEU A 36 17.01 -4.76 -3.69
CA LEU A 36 16.27 -5.23 -2.50
C LEU A 36 16.34 -6.76 -2.38
N LEU A 37 16.12 -7.48 -3.48
CA LEU A 37 16.16 -8.94 -3.51
C LEU A 37 17.58 -9.48 -3.27
N ASP A 38 18.60 -8.84 -3.86
CA ASP A 38 20.01 -9.18 -3.64
C ASP A 38 20.42 -8.92 -2.16
N GLN A 39 19.70 -8.05 -1.46
CA GLN A 39 19.83 -7.78 -0.03
C GLN A 39 18.96 -8.68 0.87
N GLY A 40 18.32 -9.70 0.30
CA GLY A 40 17.58 -10.73 1.02
C GLY A 40 16.10 -10.42 1.27
N ALA A 41 15.52 -9.40 0.64
CA ALA A 41 14.07 -9.26 0.62
C ALA A 41 13.44 -10.42 -0.19
N ASP A 42 12.30 -10.92 0.27
CA ASP A 42 11.55 -12.03 -0.33
C ASP A 42 10.14 -11.64 -0.82
N VAL A 43 9.67 -10.45 -0.42
CA VAL A 43 8.41 -9.84 -0.86
C VAL A 43 8.67 -8.41 -1.35
N ILE A 44 8.16 -8.08 -2.53
CA ILE A 44 8.26 -6.74 -3.12
C ILE A 44 6.91 -6.02 -3.09
N THR A 45 6.91 -4.79 -2.59
CA THR A 45 5.84 -3.81 -2.80
C THR A 45 6.47 -2.52 -3.31
N GLN A 46 5.70 -1.70 -4.02
CA GLN A 46 6.20 -0.47 -4.62
C GLN A 46 5.22 0.68 -4.44
N HIS A 47 5.71 1.90 -4.67
CA HIS A 47 4.90 3.10 -4.82
C HIS A 47 5.35 3.86 -6.10
N THR A 48 5.85 3.13 -7.08
CA THR A 48 6.17 3.58 -8.44
C THR A 48 5.18 2.96 -9.42
N ASP A 49 5.15 3.42 -10.67
CA ASP A 49 3.98 3.28 -11.53
C ASP A 49 4.09 2.15 -12.57
N SER A 50 5.22 1.44 -12.66
CA SER A 50 5.42 0.37 -13.66
C SER A 50 5.31 -1.03 -13.07
N PRO A 51 5.05 -2.08 -13.88
CA PRO A 51 5.09 -3.47 -13.38
C PRO A 51 6.52 -4.00 -13.17
N ALA A 52 7.56 -3.20 -13.41
CA ALA A 52 8.94 -3.68 -13.47
C ALA A 52 9.42 -4.35 -12.17
N PRO A 53 9.17 -3.81 -10.96
CA PRO A 53 9.57 -4.48 -9.72
C PRO A 53 8.92 -5.85 -9.55
N LEU A 54 7.65 -5.99 -9.90
CA LEU A 54 6.91 -7.25 -9.81
C LEU A 54 7.40 -8.28 -10.83
N GLN A 55 7.78 -7.83 -12.04
CA GLN A 55 8.43 -8.68 -13.04
C GLN A 55 9.79 -9.19 -12.56
N ILE A 56 10.58 -8.34 -11.87
CA ILE A 56 11.85 -8.76 -11.27
C ILE A 56 11.61 -9.78 -10.15
N ALA A 57 10.59 -9.59 -9.31
CA ALA A 57 10.21 -10.58 -8.31
C ALA A 57 9.93 -11.95 -8.96
N GLU A 58 9.12 -11.99 -10.02
CA GLU A 58 8.85 -13.23 -10.75
C GLU A 58 10.11 -13.88 -11.33
N GLN A 59 10.99 -13.10 -11.97
CA GLN A 59 12.26 -13.61 -12.52
C GLN A 59 13.16 -14.23 -11.46
N ARG A 60 13.03 -13.78 -10.21
CA ARG A 60 13.79 -14.27 -9.05
C ARG A 60 13.04 -15.37 -8.27
N GLY A 61 11.83 -15.75 -8.69
CA GLY A 61 10.98 -16.71 -7.98
C GLY A 61 10.47 -16.17 -6.63
N MET A 62 10.46 -14.86 -6.47
CA MET A 62 9.95 -14.14 -5.31
C MET A 62 8.54 -13.61 -5.59
N VAL A 63 7.88 -13.09 -4.56
CA VAL A 63 6.49 -12.63 -4.64
C VAL A 63 6.37 -11.13 -4.43
N GLY A 64 5.22 -10.56 -4.77
CA GLY A 64 4.97 -9.15 -4.54
C GLY A 64 3.54 -8.72 -4.78
N PHE A 65 3.34 -7.41 -4.75
CA PHE A 65 2.03 -6.78 -4.90
C PHE A 65 2.01 -5.83 -6.11
N GLY A 66 0.91 -5.84 -6.86
CA GLY A 66 0.66 -4.82 -7.88
C GLY A 66 0.30 -3.47 -7.25
N GLN A 67 0.57 -2.39 -7.99
CA GLN A 67 0.30 -1.01 -7.59
C GLN A 67 -0.64 -0.34 -8.60
N ALA A 68 -1.68 0.33 -8.12
CA ALA A 68 -2.73 1.02 -8.88
C ALA A 68 -3.63 0.16 -9.80
N SER A 69 -3.16 -1.00 -10.26
CA SER A 69 -3.89 -1.91 -11.14
C SER A 69 -3.58 -3.37 -10.82
N ASP A 70 -4.45 -4.28 -11.29
CA ASP A 70 -4.14 -5.70 -11.32
C ASP A 70 -3.02 -5.96 -12.35
N MET A 71 -1.84 -6.32 -11.87
CA MET A 71 -0.64 -6.55 -12.68
C MET A 71 -0.40 -8.04 -12.95
N ILE A 72 -1.38 -8.93 -12.70
CA ILE A 72 -1.22 -10.39 -12.81
C ILE A 72 -0.71 -10.84 -14.18
N SER A 73 -1.06 -10.14 -15.27
CA SER A 73 -0.59 -10.48 -16.61
C SER A 73 0.91 -10.30 -16.82
N PHE A 74 1.56 -9.46 -16.00
CA PHE A 74 3.00 -9.20 -16.08
C PHE A 74 3.83 -10.16 -15.22
N ALA A 75 3.21 -10.72 -14.17
CA ALA A 75 3.89 -11.55 -13.18
C ALA A 75 2.92 -12.58 -12.53
N PRO A 76 2.37 -13.51 -13.33
CA PRO A 76 1.31 -14.43 -12.91
C PRO A 76 1.66 -15.33 -11.71
N LYS A 77 2.94 -15.59 -11.47
CA LYS A 77 3.42 -16.45 -10.37
C LYS A 77 3.88 -15.66 -9.15
N ALA A 78 4.21 -14.38 -9.31
CA ALA A 78 4.71 -13.55 -8.22
C ALA A 78 3.62 -12.72 -7.54
N GLN A 79 2.59 -12.28 -8.28
CA GLN A 79 1.57 -11.42 -7.69
C GLN A 79 0.77 -12.16 -6.63
N LEU A 80 0.69 -11.58 -5.42
CA LEU A 80 -0.16 -12.06 -4.34
C LEU A 80 -1.56 -11.43 -4.39
N THR A 81 -1.60 -10.13 -4.70
CA THR A 81 -2.78 -9.29 -4.98
C THR A 81 -2.26 -7.92 -5.44
N ALA A 82 -3.13 -6.94 -5.61
CA ALA A 82 -2.78 -5.55 -5.91
C ALA A 82 -3.75 -4.60 -5.24
N ILE A 83 -3.29 -3.39 -4.90
CA ILE A 83 -4.19 -2.27 -4.60
C ILE A 83 -4.57 -1.65 -5.94
N VAL A 84 -5.85 -1.69 -6.27
CA VAL A 84 -6.41 -1.17 -7.51
C VAL A 84 -7.10 0.15 -7.23
N ASP A 85 -6.73 1.18 -7.96
CA ASP A 85 -7.33 2.51 -7.83
C ASP A 85 -8.52 2.62 -8.78
N ASN A 86 -9.71 2.83 -8.23
CA ASN A 86 -10.92 3.02 -9.03
C ASN A 86 -11.36 4.48 -9.02
N TRP A 87 -10.94 5.20 -10.04
CA TRP A 87 -11.30 6.60 -10.27
C TRP A 87 -12.60 6.78 -11.05
N SER A 88 -13.17 5.71 -11.61
CA SER A 88 -14.27 5.80 -12.58
C SER A 88 -15.52 6.42 -11.97
N ASP A 89 -15.95 5.92 -10.81
CA ASP A 89 -17.16 6.37 -10.13
C ASP A 89 -17.03 7.85 -9.73
N TYR A 90 -15.86 8.23 -9.21
CA TYR A 90 -15.52 9.60 -8.86
C TYR A 90 -15.59 10.50 -10.10
N TYR A 91 -14.87 10.21 -11.17
CA TYR A 91 -14.87 11.06 -12.37
C TYR A 91 -16.25 11.19 -13.01
N ILE A 92 -17.01 10.10 -13.09
CA ILE A 92 -18.40 10.13 -13.58
C ILE A 92 -19.24 11.07 -12.72
N SER A 93 -19.14 10.99 -11.39
CA SER A 93 -19.90 11.87 -10.49
C SER A 93 -19.52 13.34 -10.64
N ARG A 94 -18.22 13.66 -10.76
CA ARG A 94 -17.74 15.04 -10.89
C ARG A 94 -18.17 15.67 -12.22
N VAL A 95 -18.10 14.92 -13.32
CA VAL A 95 -18.54 15.38 -14.64
C VAL A 95 -20.06 15.62 -14.66
N LYS A 96 -20.85 14.72 -14.07
CA LYS A 96 -22.31 14.91 -13.93
C LYS A 96 -22.64 16.17 -13.15
N ALA A 97 -21.99 16.41 -12.01
CA ALA A 97 -22.21 17.62 -11.21
C ALA A 97 -21.93 18.90 -12.02
N VAL A 98 -20.92 18.91 -12.90
CA VAL A 98 -20.67 20.04 -13.80
C VAL A 98 -21.80 20.21 -14.81
N MET A 99 -22.23 19.12 -15.45
CA MET A 99 -23.31 19.13 -16.45
C MET A 99 -24.64 19.61 -15.86
N ASP A 100 -24.92 19.23 -14.62
CA ASP A 100 -26.15 19.57 -13.90
C ASP A 100 -26.07 20.96 -13.23
N GLY A 101 -24.91 21.63 -13.28
CA GLY A 101 -24.70 22.93 -12.65
C GLY A 101 -24.65 22.89 -11.12
N THR A 102 -24.43 21.71 -10.53
CA THR A 102 -24.38 21.46 -9.08
C THR A 102 -22.96 21.20 -8.56
N TRP A 103 -21.94 21.41 -9.39
CA TRP A 103 -20.56 21.21 -8.99
C TRP A 103 -20.14 22.24 -7.95
N GLU A 104 -19.54 21.77 -6.86
CA GLU A 104 -18.93 22.59 -5.82
C GLU A 104 -17.51 22.10 -5.51
N SER A 105 -16.65 23.01 -5.05
CA SER A 105 -15.29 22.67 -4.61
C SER A 105 -15.36 21.84 -3.33
N THR A 106 -14.75 20.67 -3.32
CA THR A 106 -14.72 19.76 -2.16
C THR A 106 -13.34 19.12 -2.03
N ASP A 107 -12.95 18.80 -0.80
CA ASP A 107 -11.86 17.84 -0.54
C ASP A 107 -12.44 16.42 -0.57
N THR A 108 -11.68 15.44 -1.04
CA THR A 108 -12.14 14.05 -1.14
C THR A 108 -10.99 13.11 -0.86
N TRP A 109 -11.17 12.30 0.17
CA TRP A 109 -10.28 11.21 0.51
C TRP A 109 -11.12 9.94 0.71
N GLY A 110 -11.08 9.03 -0.25
CA GLY A 110 -11.86 7.80 -0.23
C GLY A 110 -10.99 6.55 -0.24
N GLY A 111 -11.50 5.48 0.38
CA GLY A 111 -10.84 4.17 0.45
C GLY A 111 -11.75 3.05 -0.06
N PHE A 112 -11.73 1.91 0.63
CA PHE A 112 -12.51 0.72 0.27
C PHE A 112 -14.02 0.90 0.45
N ASP A 113 -14.45 1.76 1.37
CA ASP A 113 -15.85 2.08 1.63
C ASP A 113 -16.49 2.87 0.49
N MET A 114 -15.72 3.79 -0.11
CA MET A 114 -16.11 4.61 -1.26
C MET A 114 -15.79 3.96 -2.61
N ASN A 115 -15.29 2.71 -2.62
CA ASN A 115 -14.86 2.01 -3.83
C ASN A 115 -13.81 2.79 -4.65
N MET A 116 -13.02 3.65 -4.00
CA MET A 116 -11.92 4.39 -4.64
C MET A 116 -10.62 3.58 -4.63
N ALA A 117 -10.49 2.66 -3.68
CA ALA A 117 -9.50 1.59 -3.69
C ALA A 117 -10.22 0.23 -3.68
N ALA A 118 -9.56 -0.80 -4.21
CA ALA A 118 -10.01 -2.18 -4.15
C ALA A 118 -8.81 -3.14 -4.10
N MET A 119 -9.06 -4.37 -3.67
CA MET A 119 -8.07 -5.44 -3.78
C MET A 119 -8.31 -6.23 -5.07
N ALA A 120 -7.26 -6.46 -5.86
CA ALA A 120 -7.30 -7.44 -6.94
C ALA A 120 -7.49 -8.87 -6.36
N PRO A 121 -7.86 -9.86 -7.19
CA PRO A 121 -7.97 -11.24 -6.73
C PRO A 121 -6.71 -11.70 -5.98
N TYR A 122 -6.91 -12.42 -4.88
CA TYR A 122 -5.81 -13.03 -4.15
C TYR A 122 -5.33 -14.27 -4.91
N THR A 123 -4.04 -14.30 -5.24
CA THR A 123 -3.41 -15.34 -6.06
C THR A 123 -2.13 -15.83 -5.39
N ASN A 124 -1.67 -17.03 -5.72
CA ASN A 124 -0.40 -17.58 -5.22
C ASN A 124 -0.32 -17.66 -3.67
N LEU A 125 -1.46 -17.73 -2.99
CA LEU A 125 -1.60 -17.79 -1.54
C LEU A 125 -2.42 -19.02 -1.11
N PRO A 126 -2.15 -19.61 0.07
CA PRO A 126 -3.02 -20.60 0.69
C PRO A 126 -4.41 -20.02 1.05
N ASP A 127 -5.44 -20.87 1.03
CA ASP A 127 -6.84 -20.47 1.26
C ASP A 127 -7.07 -19.80 2.63
N ASP A 128 -6.37 -20.23 3.68
CA ASP A 128 -6.46 -19.64 5.01
C ASP A 128 -5.90 -18.22 5.06
N ILE A 129 -4.85 -17.95 4.29
CA ILE A 129 -4.29 -16.60 4.13
C ILE A 129 -5.21 -15.71 3.31
N VAL A 130 -5.85 -16.26 2.27
CA VAL A 130 -6.87 -15.54 1.49
C VAL A 130 -8.05 -15.13 2.39
N ALA A 131 -8.55 -16.04 3.22
CA ALA A 131 -9.64 -15.76 4.15
C ALA A 131 -9.24 -14.68 5.18
N MET A 132 -8.01 -14.72 5.71
CA MET A 132 -7.50 -13.70 6.62
C MET A 132 -7.40 -12.33 5.94
N ALA A 133 -6.93 -12.28 4.70
CA ALA A 133 -6.81 -11.04 3.93
C ALA A 133 -8.18 -10.42 3.63
N GLN A 134 -9.16 -11.24 3.24
CA GLN A 134 -10.55 -10.81 3.01
C GLN A 134 -11.19 -10.27 4.29
N ALA A 135 -11.05 -10.98 5.42
CA ALA A 135 -11.58 -10.50 6.70
C ALA A 135 -10.93 -9.17 7.13
N THR A 136 -9.65 -8.97 6.84
CA THR A 136 -8.95 -7.71 7.13
C THR A 136 -9.45 -6.58 6.23
N HIS A 137 -9.59 -6.83 4.92
CA HIS A 137 -10.18 -5.89 3.98
C HIS A 137 -11.58 -5.46 4.43
N ASP A 138 -12.44 -6.41 4.82
CA ASP A 138 -13.82 -6.13 5.20
C ASP A 138 -13.89 -5.29 6.48
N LYS A 139 -13.02 -5.55 7.46
CA LYS A 139 -12.90 -4.71 8.67
C LYS A 139 -12.42 -3.30 8.36
N ILE A 140 -11.47 -3.12 7.46
CA ILE A 140 -11.03 -1.77 7.03
C ILE A 140 -12.17 -1.05 6.33
N LYS A 141 -12.86 -1.74 5.41
CA LYS A 141 -14.01 -1.20 4.69
C LYS A 141 -15.17 -0.81 5.62
N ALA A 142 -15.36 -1.56 6.70
CA ALA A 142 -16.37 -1.28 7.72
C ALA A 142 -15.92 -0.26 8.79
N HIS A 143 -14.70 0.28 8.70
CA HIS A 143 -14.09 1.15 9.72
C HIS A 143 -13.98 0.49 11.11
N GLU A 144 -13.93 -0.84 11.16
CA GLU A 144 -13.69 -1.63 12.38
C GLU A 144 -12.18 -1.82 12.65
N LEU A 145 -11.35 -1.63 11.62
CA LEU A 145 -9.90 -1.67 11.70
C LEU A 145 -9.32 -0.45 10.97
N HIS A 146 -8.50 0.32 11.67
CA HIS A 146 -7.76 1.43 11.08
C HIS A 146 -6.26 1.08 10.97
N PRO A 147 -5.62 1.21 9.79
CA PRO A 147 -4.20 0.92 9.64
C PRO A 147 -3.28 1.71 10.57
N PHE A 148 -3.74 2.88 11.04
CA PHE A 148 -3.03 3.75 11.98
C PHE A 148 -3.75 3.84 13.33
N GLN A 149 -4.13 2.68 13.87
CA GLN A 149 -4.60 2.55 15.26
C GLN A 149 -3.43 2.23 16.19
N GLY A 150 -3.40 2.88 17.35
CA GLY A 150 -2.32 2.81 18.30
C GLY A 150 -2.30 1.55 19.17
N PRO A 151 -1.16 1.30 19.85
CA PRO A 151 -0.08 2.26 20.05
C PRO A 151 0.88 2.35 18.85
N ILE A 152 1.19 3.58 18.42
CA ILE A 152 2.15 3.85 17.34
C ILE A 152 3.32 4.66 17.88
N PHE A 153 4.52 4.20 17.56
CA PHE A 153 5.78 4.87 17.86
C PHE A 153 6.50 5.21 16.56
N LYS A 154 7.20 6.34 16.54
CA LYS A 154 8.13 6.70 15.48
C LYS A 154 9.39 5.83 15.54
N GLN A 155 10.19 5.89 14.47
CA GLN A 155 11.49 5.23 14.37
C GLN A 155 12.44 5.58 15.53
N ASP A 156 12.39 6.82 16.02
CA ASP A 156 13.21 7.31 17.15
C ASP A 156 12.67 6.90 18.54
N GLY A 157 11.55 6.17 18.60
CA GLY A 157 10.90 5.74 19.84
C GLY A 157 9.89 6.73 20.42
N THR A 158 9.69 7.90 19.81
CA THR A 158 8.66 8.85 20.23
C THR A 158 7.27 8.25 20.03
N GLN A 159 6.44 8.26 21.07
CA GLN A 159 5.05 7.84 20.96
C GLN A 159 4.23 8.89 20.18
N VAL A 160 3.45 8.43 19.20
CA VAL A 160 2.56 9.28 18.40
C VAL A 160 1.15 9.27 18.98
N ILE A 161 0.62 8.07 19.25
CA ILE A 161 -0.72 7.85 19.82
C ILE A 161 -0.72 6.64 20.77
N GLY A 162 -1.65 6.66 21.73
CA GLY A 162 -1.91 5.61 22.73
C GLY A 162 -2.62 4.38 22.16
N GLU A 163 -2.75 3.35 22.99
CA GLU A 163 -3.47 2.12 22.63
C GLU A 163 -4.96 2.42 22.35
N GLY A 164 -5.47 1.89 21.24
CA GLY A 164 -6.87 2.05 20.82
C GLY A 164 -7.20 3.39 20.15
N GLU A 165 -6.33 4.40 20.26
CA GLU A 165 -6.47 5.68 19.58
C GLU A 165 -6.27 5.52 18.06
N VAL A 166 -6.94 6.34 17.25
CA VAL A 166 -6.77 6.37 15.78
C VAL A 166 -6.12 7.69 15.40
N LEU A 167 -5.09 7.62 14.55
CA LEU A 167 -4.38 8.81 14.07
C LEU A 167 -5.31 9.65 13.17
N ASP A 168 -5.32 10.97 13.37
CA ASP A 168 -6.19 11.87 12.60
C ASP A 168 -5.68 12.09 11.16
N ASP A 169 -6.63 12.38 10.27
CA ASP A 169 -6.39 12.62 8.85
C ASP A 169 -5.41 13.77 8.58
N GLY A 170 -5.43 14.84 9.40
CA GLY A 170 -4.52 15.96 9.26
C GLY A 170 -3.06 15.55 9.49
N THR A 171 -2.83 14.73 10.52
CA THR A 171 -1.51 14.14 10.78
C THR A 171 -1.09 13.16 9.69
N LEU A 172 -2.02 12.37 9.15
CA LEU A 172 -1.73 11.44 8.05
C LEU A 172 -1.33 12.17 6.76
N LEU A 173 -2.06 13.24 6.39
CA LEU A 173 -1.74 14.09 5.23
C LEU A 173 -0.37 14.77 5.34
N GLY A 174 0.06 15.07 6.56
CA GLY A 174 1.36 15.66 6.86
C GLY A 174 2.45 14.66 7.27
N MET A 175 2.22 13.35 7.13
CA MET A 175 3.12 12.34 7.68
C MET A 175 4.51 12.41 7.02
N ASN A 176 5.49 12.79 7.82
CA ASN A 176 6.89 12.97 7.42
C ASN A 176 7.86 12.27 8.39
N TRP A 177 7.42 11.12 8.91
CA TRP A 177 8.19 10.28 9.83
C TRP A 177 7.87 8.81 9.58
N TYR A 178 8.81 7.93 9.91
CA TYR A 178 8.59 6.49 9.86
C TYR A 178 8.14 5.94 11.22
N VAL A 179 7.33 4.87 11.20
CA VAL A 179 7.03 4.07 12.40
C VAL A 179 8.26 3.29 12.86
N LYS A 180 8.26 2.86 14.12
CA LYS A 180 9.29 1.99 14.69
C LYS A 180 9.46 0.71 13.88
N GLY A 181 10.71 0.37 13.54
CA GLY A 181 11.08 -0.85 12.80
C GLY A 181 11.39 -0.64 11.32
N VAL A 182 11.16 0.57 10.77
CA VAL A 182 11.81 0.98 9.53
C VAL A 182 13.26 1.30 9.84
N ASP A 183 14.21 0.81 9.03
CA ASP A 183 15.65 1.09 9.19
C ASP A 183 16.17 2.18 8.23
N ASP A 184 15.33 2.64 7.29
CA ASP A 184 15.61 3.72 6.35
C ASP A 184 15.55 5.11 7.02
N LYS A 185 16.20 6.11 6.41
CA LYS A 185 16.07 7.51 6.79
C LYS A 185 15.31 8.23 5.70
N LEU A 186 14.28 9.00 6.09
CA LEU A 186 13.58 9.84 5.14
C LEU A 186 14.57 10.77 4.41
N PRO A 187 14.46 10.88 3.07
CA PRO A 187 15.21 11.87 2.32
C PRO A 187 14.94 13.29 2.84
N ASN A 188 15.97 14.16 2.78
CA ASN A 188 15.87 15.57 3.15
C ASN A 188 15.18 16.41 2.07
#